data_AF-A0A523UJB0-F1
#
_entry.id   AF-A0A523UJB0-F1
#
_cell.length_a   1.000
_cell.length_b   1.000
_cell.length_c   1.000
_cell.angle_alpha   90.00
_cell.angle_beta   90.00
_cell.angle_gamma   90.00
#
_symmetry.space_group_name_H-M   'P 1'
#
loop_
_entity.id
_entity.type
_entity.pdbx_description
1 polymer ?
#
loop_
_entity_poly.entity_id
_entity_poly.type
_entity_poly.pdbx_seq_one_letter_code
_entity_poly.pdbx_strand_id
1 'polypeptide(L)'
;MKTNAVNMTEKEYLLPGNRTCPGCALSLAYRHILKALEGQVIVTVPASCLTVLHGMYPVTSVTVPCVNTPFASTAASATGLVAGLKALGKEGVTVLAIAGDGGTHDIGIQALSAAAERQNDFLYICYDNEGYMNTGNQRSGSTPL
;
A
#
# COMPACT_ATOMS: atom_id res chain seq x y z
N MET A 1 -16.06 -11.48 -20.19
CA MET A 1 -14.96 -12.49 -20.21
C MET A 1 -14.19 -12.35 -18.91
N LYS A 2 -13.78 -13.42 -18.22
CA LYS A 2 -12.95 -13.30 -17.01
C LYS A 2 -11.57 -12.74 -17.38
N THR A 3 -11.04 -11.83 -16.56
CA THR A 3 -9.69 -11.29 -16.72
C THR A 3 -8.64 -12.38 -16.56
N ASN A 4 -7.64 -12.38 -17.42
CA ASN A 4 -6.49 -13.29 -17.46
C ASN A 4 -5.26 -12.54 -18.00
N ALA A 5 -4.13 -13.24 -18.13
CA ALA A 5 -2.87 -12.65 -18.57
C ALA A 5 -2.92 -12.02 -19.98
N VAL A 6 -3.83 -12.47 -20.85
CA VAL A 6 -3.95 -12.03 -22.25
C VAL A 6 -4.87 -10.81 -22.39
N ASN A 7 -5.87 -10.67 -21.53
CA ASN A 7 -6.92 -9.63 -21.65
C ASN A 7 -6.95 -8.64 -20.47
N MET A 8 -5.87 -8.58 -19.69
CA MET A 8 -5.71 -7.58 -18.63
C MET A 8 -5.63 -6.17 -19.22
N THR A 9 -6.22 -5.18 -18.54
CA THR A 9 -6.17 -3.77 -18.96
C THR A 9 -4.73 -3.28 -19.14
N GLU A 10 -4.49 -2.54 -20.23
CA GLU A 10 -3.21 -1.88 -20.49
C GLU A 10 -3.02 -0.62 -19.64
N LYS A 11 -4.11 -0.03 -19.12
CA LYS A 11 -4.05 1.20 -18.33
C LYS A 11 -3.20 1.00 -17.07
N GLU A 12 -2.20 1.86 -16.89
CA GLU A 12 -1.29 1.83 -15.76
C GLU A 12 -1.56 2.96 -14.77
N TYR A 13 -1.36 2.66 -13.49
CA TYR A 13 -1.36 3.65 -12.40
C TYR A 13 0.00 3.76 -11.70
N LEU A 14 0.92 2.87 -12.05
CA LEU A 14 2.35 2.93 -11.75
C LEU A 14 3.10 3.20 -13.05
N LEU A 15 3.70 4.37 -13.15
CA LEU A 15 4.48 4.81 -14.30
C LEU A 15 5.89 4.18 -14.29
N PRO A 16 6.53 4.05 -15.48
CA PRO A 16 7.95 3.74 -15.55
C PRO A 16 8.80 4.80 -14.83
N GLY A 17 9.99 4.41 -14.37
CA GLY A 17 10.93 5.33 -13.71
C GLY A 17 10.73 5.44 -12.20
N ASN A 18 10.78 4.31 -11.49
CA ASN A 18 10.82 4.24 -10.03
C ASN A 18 12.17 3.71 -9.53
N ARG A 19 12.38 3.76 -8.21
CA ARG A 19 13.67 3.44 -7.57
C ARG A 19 13.74 2.02 -7.01
N THR A 20 12.92 1.10 -7.53
CA THR A 20 12.93 -0.28 -7.07
C THR A 20 14.10 -1.06 -7.65
N CYS A 21 14.49 -2.14 -6.96
CA CYS A 21 15.47 -3.08 -7.48
C CYS A 21 14.97 -3.70 -8.81
N PRO A 22 15.87 -4.07 -9.73
CA PRO A 22 15.51 -4.86 -10.91
C PRO A 22 14.78 -6.15 -10.50
N GLY A 23 13.59 -6.39 -11.04
CA GLY A 23 12.78 -7.55 -10.69
C GLY A 23 12.04 -7.46 -9.34
N CYS A 24 11.90 -6.27 -8.76
CA CYS A 24 11.19 -6.09 -7.49
C CYS A 24 9.73 -6.58 -7.55
N ALA A 25 9.43 -7.64 -6.81
CA ALA A 25 8.08 -8.25 -6.77
C ALA A 25 7.02 -7.30 -6.19
N LEU A 26 7.38 -6.45 -5.22
CA LEU A 26 6.51 -5.40 -4.69
C LEU A 26 6.00 -4.48 -5.80
N SER A 27 6.88 -4.09 -6.73
CA SER A 27 6.51 -3.22 -7.86
C SER A 27 5.46 -3.87 -8.76
N LEU A 28 5.62 -5.17 -9.05
CA LEU A 28 4.66 -5.95 -9.83
C LEU A 28 3.33 -6.11 -9.09
N ALA A 29 3.37 -6.49 -7.81
CA ALA A 29 2.18 -6.64 -6.98
C ALA A 29 1.40 -5.32 -6.91
N TYR A 30 2.08 -4.20 -6.62
CA TYR A 30 1.46 -2.89 -6.53
C TYR A 30 0.85 -2.44 -7.85
N ARG A 31 1.53 -2.66 -8.98
CA ARG A 31 1.00 -2.41 -10.33
C ARG A 31 -0.32 -3.17 -10.57
N HIS A 32 -0.37 -4.45 -10.22
CA HIS A 32 -1.58 -5.26 -10.39
C HIS A 32 -2.71 -4.88 -9.42
N ILE A 33 -2.38 -4.54 -8.16
CA ILE A 33 -3.35 -4.05 -7.17
C ILE A 33 -4.04 -2.80 -7.71
N LEU A 34 -3.28 -1.80 -8.21
CA LEU A 34 -3.88 -0.57 -8.72
C LEU A 34 -4.73 -0.79 -9.98
N LYS A 35 -4.36 -1.73 -10.85
CA LYS A 35 -5.20 -2.15 -11.99
C LYS A 35 -6.51 -2.78 -11.53
N ALA A 36 -6.46 -3.67 -10.54
CA ALA A 36 -7.64 -4.33 -9.99
C ALA A 36 -8.60 -3.35 -9.32
N LEU A 37 -8.07 -2.27 -8.74
CA LEU A 37 -8.85 -1.17 -8.17
C LEU A 37 -9.22 -0.09 -9.19
N GLU A 38 -8.87 -0.28 -10.47
CA GLU A 38 -9.13 0.65 -11.57
C GLU A 38 -8.68 2.09 -11.27
N GLY A 39 -7.67 2.27 -10.40
CA GLY A 39 -7.22 3.57 -9.91
C GLY A 39 -8.25 4.35 -9.09
N GLN A 40 -9.41 3.76 -8.78
CA GLN A 40 -10.41 4.31 -7.86
C GLN A 40 -9.99 4.03 -6.42
N VAL A 41 -8.84 4.58 -6.04
CA VAL A 41 -8.18 4.28 -4.76
C VAL A 41 -7.47 5.50 -4.19
N ILE A 42 -7.50 5.62 -2.86
CA ILE A 42 -6.56 6.46 -2.10
C ILE A 42 -5.68 5.52 -1.28
N VAL A 43 -4.37 5.67 -1.43
CA VAL A 43 -3.38 4.83 -0.76
C VAL A 43 -2.90 5.51 0.51
N THR A 44 -2.76 4.76 1.60
CA THR A 44 -1.97 5.17 2.77
C THR A 44 -0.85 4.17 3.01
N VAL A 45 0.36 4.69 3.15
CA VAL A 45 1.58 3.88 3.18
C VAL A 45 2.54 4.40 4.24
N PRO A 46 3.10 3.54 5.11
CA PRO A 46 4.12 3.93 6.06
C PRO A 46 5.49 4.00 5.39
N ALA A 47 6.46 4.65 6.04
CA ALA A 47 7.86 4.63 5.61
C ALA A 47 8.36 3.20 5.33
N SER A 48 8.66 2.91 4.06
CA SER A 48 8.94 1.56 3.58
C SER A 48 9.50 1.55 2.15
N CYS A 49 9.81 0.36 1.60
CA CYS A 49 10.19 0.23 0.18
C CYS A 49 9.14 0.80 -0.76
N LEU A 50 7.85 0.67 -0.42
CA LEU A 50 6.78 1.21 -1.25
C LEU A 50 6.76 2.74 -1.24
N THR A 51 7.10 3.38 -0.13
CA THR A 51 7.29 4.84 -0.09
C THR A 51 8.42 5.27 -1.03
N VAL A 52 9.54 4.55 -1.03
CA VAL A 52 10.68 4.84 -1.92
C VAL A 52 10.33 4.60 -3.39
N LEU A 53 9.48 3.60 -3.67
CA LEU A 53 8.94 3.35 -5.00
C LEU A 53 8.15 4.53 -5.53
N HIS A 54 7.29 5.14 -4.69
CA HIS A 54 6.49 6.31 -5.09
C HIS A 54 7.39 7.44 -5.56
N GLY A 55 8.55 7.65 -4.94
CA GLY A 55 9.58 8.56 -5.42
C GLY A 55 10.06 9.51 -4.33
N MET A 56 11.03 10.35 -4.67
CA MET A 56 11.47 11.44 -3.80
C MET A 56 10.89 12.74 -4.32
N TYR A 57 10.48 13.61 -3.41
CA TYR A 57 10.00 14.94 -3.74
C TYR A 57 10.94 15.64 -4.76
N PRO A 58 10.41 16.32 -5.79
CA PRO A 58 9.00 16.59 -6.05
C PRO A 58 8.31 15.60 -7.00
N VAL A 59 8.96 14.48 -7.36
CA VAL A 59 8.46 13.56 -8.39
C VAL A 59 7.78 12.34 -7.78
N THR A 60 6.73 11.86 -8.44
CA THR A 60 6.08 10.59 -8.12
C THR A 60 5.96 9.70 -9.36
N SER A 61 6.17 8.40 -9.19
CA SER A 61 5.92 7.38 -10.23
C SER A 61 4.50 6.85 -10.19
N VAL A 62 3.63 7.34 -9.30
CA VAL A 62 2.27 6.82 -9.08
C VAL A 62 1.25 7.91 -9.38
N THR A 63 0.17 7.55 -10.09
CA THR A 63 -0.86 8.50 -10.53
C THR A 63 -2.10 8.55 -9.64
N VAL A 64 -2.17 7.71 -8.60
CA VAL A 64 -3.24 7.72 -7.60
C VAL A 64 -2.83 8.55 -6.37
N PRO A 65 -3.78 9.18 -5.65
CA PRO A 65 -3.49 9.87 -4.41
C PRO A 65 -2.86 8.93 -3.37
N CYS A 66 -1.80 9.39 -2.72
CA CYS A 66 -1.12 8.65 -1.67
C CYS A 66 -0.84 9.54 -0.46
N VAL A 67 -1.08 9.02 0.73
CA VAL A 67 -0.79 9.65 2.01
C VAL A 67 0.33 8.86 2.69
N ASN A 68 1.49 9.49 2.82
CA ASN A 68 2.56 8.96 3.67
C ASN A 68 2.16 9.14 5.14
N THR A 69 2.25 8.06 5.91
CA THR A 69 1.87 8.03 7.33
C THR A 69 3.05 7.61 8.20
N PRO A 70 3.08 7.96 9.50
CA PRO A 70 4.04 7.39 10.43
C PRO A 70 4.03 5.86 10.41
N PHE A 71 5.18 5.24 10.71
CA PHE A 71 5.37 3.80 10.49
C PHE A 71 4.35 2.93 11.25
N ALA A 72 4.04 3.31 12.49
CA ALA A 72 3.10 2.58 13.36
C ALA A 72 1.62 2.77 13.00
N SER A 73 1.25 3.65 12.06
CA SER A 73 -0.11 4.21 11.96
C SER A 73 -0.84 3.95 10.65
N THR A 74 -0.39 3.02 9.80
CA THR A 74 -1.02 2.79 8.47
C THR A 74 -2.52 2.53 8.54
N ALA A 75 -2.95 1.57 9.37
CA ALA A 75 -4.37 1.28 9.52
C ALA A 75 -5.13 2.44 10.19
N ALA A 76 -4.53 3.13 11.17
CA ALA A 76 -5.14 4.30 11.79
C ALA A 76 -5.37 5.43 10.77
N SER A 77 -4.39 5.69 9.91
CA SER A 77 -4.51 6.63 8.79
C SER A 77 -5.63 6.22 7.84
N ALA A 78 -5.76 4.93 7.53
CA ALA A 78 -6.84 4.41 6.69
C ALA A 78 -8.21 4.68 7.32
N THR A 79 -8.38 4.47 8.63
CA THR A 79 -9.65 4.78 9.30
C THR A 79 -10.03 6.26 9.21
N GLY A 80 -9.04 7.15 9.27
CA GLY A 80 -9.23 8.59 9.06
C GLY A 80 -9.63 8.93 7.62
N LEU A 81 -9.01 8.28 6.63
CA LEU A 81 -9.37 8.45 5.21
C LEU A 81 -10.81 7.99 4.93
N VAL A 82 -11.22 6.84 5.46
CA VAL A 82 -12.60 6.34 5.35
C VAL A 82 -13.59 7.34 5.95
N ALA A 83 -13.32 7.81 7.17
CA ALA A 83 -14.16 8.81 7.83
C ALA A 83 -14.23 10.12 7.02
N GLY A 84 -13.10 10.56 6.45
CA GLY A 84 -13.02 11.75 5.61
C GLY A 84 -13.82 11.62 4.31
N LEU A 85 -13.69 10.51 3.59
CA LEU A 85 -14.48 10.24 2.37
C LEU A 85 -15.98 10.23 2.67
N LYS A 86 -16.38 9.57 3.77
CA LYS A 86 -17.77 9.56 4.23
C LYS A 86 -18.29 10.96 4.56
N ALA A 87 -17.51 11.77 5.27
CA ALA A 87 -17.88 13.14 5.62
C ALA A 87 -18.02 14.04 4.37
N LEU A 88 -17.24 13.77 3.32
CA LEU A 88 -17.32 14.48 2.04
C LEU A 88 -18.39 13.94 1.09
N GLY A 89 -19.11 12.87 1.45
CA GLY A 89 -20.07 12.21 0.57
C GLY A 89 -19.42 11.61 -0.68
N LYS A 90 -18.15 11.23 -0.62
CA LYS A 90 -17.42 10.62 -1.74
C LYS A 90 -17.54 9.10 -1.67
N GLU A 91 -18.16 8.52 -2.68
CA GLU A 91 -18.35 7.07 -2.83
C GLU A 91 -17.53 6.52 -4.00
N GLY A 92 -17.42 5.19 -4.10
CA GLY A 92 -16.73 4.51 -5.19
C GLY A 92 -15.21 4.55 -5.14
N VAL A 93 -14.62 5.10 -4.08
CA VAL A 93 -13.16 5.17 -3.88
C VAL A 93 -12.74 4.21 -2.77
N THR A 94 -11.88 3.25 -3.11
CA THR A 94 -11.31 2.31 -2.13
C THR A 94 -10.23 3.01 -1.30
N VAL A 95 -10.25 2.84 0.03
CA VAL A 95 -9.08 3.16 0.85
C VAL A 95 -8.18 1.93 0.91
N LEU A 96 -6.94 2.08 0.45
CA LEU A 96 -5.93 1.03 0.49
C LEU A 96 -4.86 1.37 1.53
N ALA A 97 -4.85 0.64 2.63
CA ALA A 97 -3.75 0.58 3.57
C ALA A 97 -2.76 -0.48 3.12
N ILE A 98 -1.53 -0.10 2.80
CA ILE A 98 -0.50 -1.04 2.36
C ILE A 98 0.78 -0.83 3.15
N ALA A 99 1.27 -1.92 3.76
CA ALA A 99 2.46 -1.92 4.59
C ALA A 99 3.32 -3.17 4.28
N GLY A 100 4.62 -3.05 4.51
CA GLY A 100 5.49 -4.24 4.52
C GLY A 100 5.31 -5.02 5.81
N ASP A 101 5.92 -6.20 5.90
CA ASP A 101 5.83 -7.06 7.08
C ASP A 101 6.25 -6.37 8.38
N GLY A 102 7.33 -5.58 8.40
CA GLY A 102 7.67 -4.80 9.59
C GLY A 102 6.60 -3.78 10.03
N GLY A 103 5.84 -3.23 9.07
CA GLY A 103 4.70 -2.35 9.35
C GLY A 103 3.42 -3.10 9.73
N THR A 104 3.36 -4.41 9.52
CA THR A 104 2.18 -5.24 9.81
C THR A 104 2.39 -6.14 11.01
N HIS A 105 3.41 -6.99 11.00
CA HIS A 105 3.71 -7.97 12.04
C HIS A 105 4.33 -7.35 13.29
N ASP A 106 5.05 -6.24 13.14
CA ASP A 106 5.75 -5.59 14.25
C ASP A 106 5.08 -4.27 14.64
N ILE A 107 5.58 -3.13 14.17
CA ILE A 107 5.30 -1.82 14.77
C ILE A 107 3.87 -1.32 14.54
N GLY A 108 3.21 -1.75 13.45
CA GLY A 108 1.87 -1.29 13.07
C GLY A 108 0.73 -2.23 13.46
N ILE A 109 1.00 -3.37 14.09
CA ILE A 109 -0.03 -4.37 14.42
C ILE A 109 -1.14 -3.80 15.30
N GLN A 110 -0.79 -2.90 16.24
CA GLN A 110 -1.76 -2.27 17.14
C GLN A 110 -2.80 -1.46 16.36
N ALA A 111 -2.35 -0.69 15.36
CA ALA A 111 -3.26 0.12 14.54
C ALA A 111 -4.19 -0.76 13.70
N LEU A 112 -3.64 -1.86 13.14
CA LEU A 112 -4.42 -2.84 12.37
C LEU A 112 -5.47 -3.52 13.24
N SER A 113 -5.07 -4.04 14.41
CA SER A 113 -5.96 -4.69 15.37
C SER A 113 -7.10 -3.76 15.79
N ALA A 114 -6.79 -2.51 16.14
CA ALA A 114 -7.82 -1.54 16.54
C ALA A 114 -8.80 -1.19 15.40
N ALA A 115 -8.31 -1.13 14.16
CA ALA A 115 -9.15 -0.87 12.99
C ALA A 115 -10.05 -2.06 12.64
N ALA A 116 -9.54 -3.28 12.80
CA ALA A 116 -10.30 -4.52 12.64
C ALA A 116 -11.40 -4.64 13.70
N GLU A 117 -11.10 -4.34 14.97
CA GLU A 117 -12.09 -4.33 16.07
C GLU A 117 -13.27 -3.40 15.77
N ARG A 118 -13.00 -2.24 15.14
CA ARG A 118 -14.03 -1.27 14.74
C ARG A 118 -14.73 -1.60 13.42
N GLN A 119 -14.35 -2.69 12.74
CA GLN A 119 -14.90 -3.08 11.43
C GLN A 119 -14.85 -1.93 10.41
N ASN A 120 -13.73 -1.20 10.39
CA ASN A 120 -13.54 -0.10 9.46
C ASN A 120 -13.44 -0.62 8.01
N ASP A 121 -14.19 0.00 7.09
CA ASP A 121 -14.29 -0.42 5.69
C ASP A 121 -13.13 0.09 4.83
N PHE A 122 -12.04 -0.66 4.78
CA PHE A 122 -10.91 -0.42 3.89
C PHE A 122 -10.15 -1.72 3.60
N LEU A 123 -9.33 -1.72 2.55
CA LEU A 123 -8.47 -2.84 2.20
C LEU A 123 -7.11 -2.68 2.91
N TYR A 124 -6.71 -3.68 3.70
CA TYR A 124 -5.36 -3.76 4.27
C TYR A 124 -4.54 -4.84 3.55
N ILE A 125 -3.37 -4.48 3.04
CA ILE A 125 -2.43 -5.40 2.40
C ILE A 125 -1.09 -5.36 3.13
N CYS A 126 -0.66 -6.52 3.61
CA CYS A 126 0.73 -6.78 3.95
C CYS A 126 1.44 -7.29 2.69
N TYR A 127 2.43 -6.55 2.19
CA TYR A 127 3.39 -7.14 1.27
C TYR A 127 4.52 -7.74 2.11
N ASP A 128 4.49 -9.06 2.27
CA ASP A 128 5.50 -9.74 3.07
C ASP A 128 6.74 -9.99 2.21
N ASN A 129 7.84 -9.34 2.56
CA ASN A 129 9.15 -9.65 1.97
C ASN A 129 10.14 -10.12 3.05
N GLU A 130 9.62 -10.61 4.18
CA GLU A 130 10.35 -11.33 5.22
C GLU A 130 11.49 -10.55 5.87
N GLY A 131 11.43 -9.21 5.83
CA GLY A 131 12.42 -8.36 6.47
C GLY A 131 12.21 -6.87 6.22
N TYR A 132 12.86 -6.04 7.03
CA TYR A 132 12.91 -4.59 6.83
C TYR A 132 13.85 -4.23 5.66
N MET A 133 13.40 -4.52 4.44
CA MET A 133 14.21 -4.41 3.23
C MET A 133 14.74 -2.98 3.00
N ASN A 134 13.90 -1.97 3.23
CA ASN A 134 14.25 -0.57 2.97
C ASN A 134 15.44 -0.08 3.80
N THR A 135 15.54 -0.52 5.04
CA THR A 135 16.56 -0.08 5.99
C THR A 135 17.83 -0.92 5.91
N GLY A 136 17.89 -1.92 5.01
CA GLY A 136 19.05 -2.80 4.84
C GLY A 136 18.83 -4.23 5.32
N ASN A 137 17.62 -4.76 5.14
CA ASN A 137 17.25 -6.16 5.41
C ASN A 137 17.45 -6.58 6.89
N GLN A 138 16.94 -5.77 7.81
CA GLN A 138 16.88 -6.16 9.22
C GLN A 138 15.78 -7.20 9.44
N ARG A 139 15.99 -8.06 10.43
CA ARG A 139 15.00 -9.06 10.85
C ARG A 139 13.67 -8.42 11.24
N SER A 140 12.57 -8.99 10.80
CA SER A 140 11.20 -8.67 11.22
C SER A 140 10.52 -9.87 11.86
N GLY A 141 9.29 -9.68 12.33
CA GLY A 141 8.43 -10.74 12.83
C GLY A 141 8.04 -11.80 11.79
N SER A 142 8.20 -11.53 10.48
CA SER A 142 7.96 -12.52 9.43
C SER A 142 9.22 -13.20 8.88
N THR A 143 10.42 -12.76 9.28
CA THR A 143 11.67 -13.41 8.87
C THR A 143 11.70 -14.87 9.35
N PRO A 144 11.89 -15.86 8.46
CA PRO A 144 12.00 -17.27 8.82
C PRO A 144 13.13 -17.57 9.83
N LEU A 145 12.98 -18.70 10.55
CA LEU A 145 13.98 -19.22 11.50
C LEU A 145 15.14 -19.95 10.80
#